data_AF-A0A6S6WFW2-F1
#
_entry.id   AF-A0A6S6WFW2-F1
#
_cell.length_a   1.000
_cell.length_b   1.000
_cell.length_c   1.000
_cell.angle_alpha   90.00
_cell.angle_beta   90.00
_cell.angle_gamma   90.00
#
_symmetry.space_group_name_H-M   'P 1'
#
loop_
_entity.id
_entity.type
_entity.pdbx_description
1 polymer ?
#
loop_
_entity_poly.entity_id
_entity_poly.type
_entity_poly.pdbx_seq_one_letter_code
_entity_poly.pdbx_strand_id
1 'polypeptide(L)' 'MCYQVVERYSVCRCLYYKHAIDPCASHGQRGHTIQEKTVLVGYACSTHSNSRPEIAHQTTVLPDSGYGSGRYPPSFLG' A
#
# COMPACT_ATOMS: atom_id res chain seq x y z
N MET A 1 -23.22 3.00 3.43
CA MET A 1 -22.28 4.03 3.95
C MET A 1 -20.94 3.78 3.30
N CYS A 2 -20.35 4.80 2.67
CA CYS A 2 -19.02 4.67 2.10
C CYS A 2 -17.98 4.72 3.21
N TYR A 3 -16.86 4.04 3.03
CA TYR A 3 -15.79 4.05 4.03
C TYR A 3 -14.55 4.70 3.47
N GLN A 4 -13.82 5.40 4.33
CA GLN A 4 -12.47 5.84 4.00
C GLN A 4 -11.54 5.34 5.10
N VAL A 5 -10.69 4.38 4.73
CA VAL A 5 -9.68 3.88 5.65
C VAL A 5 -8.59 4.94 5.76
N VAL A 6 -8.32 5.35 6.99
CA VAL A 6 -7.27 6.30 7.32
C VAL A 6 -6.30 5.61 8.25
N GLU A 7 -5.10 5.37 7.74
CA GLU A 7 -4.04 4.77 8.51
C GLU A 7 -3.31 5.86 9.27
N ARG A 8 -3.17 5.67 10.58
CA ARG A 8 -2.45 6.58 11.47
C ARG A 8 -1.44 5.83 12.30
N TYR A 9 -0.35 6.49 12.63
CA TYR A 9 0.65 5.91 13.52
C TYR A 9 0.09 5.67 14.91
N SER A 10 0.37 4.50 15.50
CA SER A 10 -0.18 4.12 16.81
C SER A 10 0.20 5.09 17.94
N VAL A 11 1.41 5.66 17.88
CA VAL A 11 1.99 6.50 18.93
C VAL A 11 1.55 7.96 18.82
N CYS A 12 1.84 8.64 17.71
CA CYS A 12 1.53 10.08 17.59
C CYS A 12 0.20 10.38 16.85
N ARG A 13 -0.47 9.37 16.29
CA ARG A 13 -1.71 9.52 15.50
C ARG A 13 -1.60 10.38 14.24
N CYS A 14 -0.40 10.75 13.80
CA CYS A 14 -0.23 11.42 12.52
C CYS A 14 -0.69 10.52 11.37
N LEU A 15 -1.08 11.15 10.27
CA LEU A 15 -1.50 10.47 9.05
C LEU A 15 -0.33 9.67 8.46
N TYR A 16 -0.51 8.36 8.33
CA TYR A 16 0.38 7.50 7.57
C TYR A 16 -0.05 7.47 6.11
N TYR A 17 -1.30 7.08 5.88
CA TYR A 17 -1.86 6.98 4.54
C TYR A 17 -3.37 7.19 4.56
N LYS A 18 -3.89 7.84 3.52
CA LYS A 18 -5.33 8.04 3.31
C LYS A 18 -5.73 7.29 2.06
N HIS A 19 -6.51 6.22 2.25
CA HIS A 19 -7.00 5.43 1.13
C HIS A 19 -8.07 6.19 0.33
N ALA A 20 -8.29 5.72 -0.90
CA ALA A 20 -9.48 6.08 -1.65
C ALA A 20 -10.75 5.68 -0.85
N ILE A 21 -11.85 6.33 -1.18
CA ILE A 21 -13.15 5.99 -0.61
C ILE A 21 -13.55 4.63 -1.18
N ASP A 22 -13.86 3.69 -0.29
CA ASP A 22 -14.53 2.44 -0.63
C ASP A 22 -16.02 2.74 -0.88
N PRO A 23 -16.47 2.67 -2.15
CA PRO A 23 -17.82 3.01 -2.51
C PRO A 23 -18.78 1.94 -1.99
N CYS A 24 -19.81 2.36 -1.27
CA CYS A 24 -20.91 1.45 -0.98
C CYS A 24 -21.86 1.30 -2.17
N ALA A 25 -22.80 0.37 -2.10
CA ALA A 25 -23.78 0.13 -3.17
C ALA A 25 -24.61 1.37 -3.58
N SER A 26 -24.73 2.37 -2.70
CA SER A 26 -25.42 3.63 -2.98
C SER A 26 -24.47 4.78 -3.35
N HIS A 27 -23.21 4.49 -3.67
CA HIS A 27 -22.24 5.51 -4.07
C HIS A 27 -22.76 6.28 -5.30
N GLY A 28 -22.66 7.61 -5.27
CA GLY A 28 -23.24 8.51 -6.29
C GLY A 28 -24.73 8.84 -6.13
N GLN A 29 -25.46 8.17 -5.23
CA GLN A 29 -26.84 8.52 -4.88
C GLN A 29 -26.87 9.59 -3.78
N ARG A 30 -27.93 10.40 -3.69
CA ARG A 30 -28.03 11.43 -2.64
C ARG A 30 -28.17 10.81 -1.26
N GLY A 31 -27.60 11.45 -0.24
CA GLY A 31 -27.83 11.11 1.17
C GLY A 31 -26.95 9.98 1.73
N HIS A 32 -25.94 9.49 1.01
CA HIS A 32 -24.95 8.59 1.60
C HIS A 32 -23.83 9.40 2.26
N THR A 33 -23.40 8.97 3.44
CA THR A 33 -22.29 9.59 4.17
C THR A 33 -21.01 8.77 4.00
N ILE A 34 -19.87 9.48 4.02
CA ILE A 34 -18.55 8.87 4.09
C ILE A 34 -18.17 8.78 5.57
N GLN A 35 -17.86 7.58 6.03
CA GLN A 35 -17.37 7.34 7.38
C GLN A 35 -15.87 7.05 7.34
N GLU A 36 -15.10 7.86 8.07
CA GLU A 36 -13.67 7.60 8.28
C GLU A 36 -13.50 6.43 9.26
N LYS A 37 -12.70 5.43 8.87
CA LYS A 37 -12.27 4.35 9.74
C LYS A 37 -10.78 4.49 9.98
N THR A 38 -10.41 4.92 11.19
CA THR A 38 -9.02 5.00 11.58
C THR A 38 -8.48 3.62 11.92
N VAL A 39 -7.41 3.22 11.25
CA VAL A 39 -6.63 2.02 11.57
C VAL A 39 -5.29 2.48 12.12
N LEU A 40 -4.89 1.96 13.28
CA LEU A 40 -3.58 2.26 13.84
C LEU A 40 -2.57 1.29 13.26
N VAL A 41 -1.57 1.83 12.59
CA VAL A 41 -0.53 1.07 11.89
C VAL A 41 0.84 1.53 12.35
N GLY A 42 1.78 0.60 12.41
CA GLY A 42 3.16 0.87 12.79
C GLY A 42 3.32 1.57 14.14
N TYR A 43 4.56 1.96 14.45
CA TYR A 43 4.92 2.70 15.66
C TYR A 43 5.70 3.94 15.21
N ALA A 44 5.22 5.17 15.46
CA ALA A 44 6.02 6.36 15.14
C ALA A 44 5.62 7.62 15.92
N CYS A 45 6.52 8.57 16.15
CA CYS A 45 7.76 8.58 16.94
C CYS A 45 8.35 10.00 16.75
N SER A 46 9.67 10.24 16.81
CA SER A 46 10.33 11.58 16.78
C SER A 46 10.21 12.34 15.45
N THR A 47 8.99 12.47 14.95
CA THR A 47 8.52 13.03 13.67
C THR A 47 8.70 12.08 12.48
N HIS A 48 8.45 10.78 12.70
CA HIS A 48 8.43 9.71 11.68
C HIS A 48 9.81 9.38 11.10
N SER A 49 10.71 8.94 11.97
CA SER A 49 12.09 9.42 12.16
C SER A 49 13.22 9.15 11.11
N ASN A 50 13.04 9.44 9.79
CA ASN A 50 14.09 9.92 8.82
C ASN A 50 13.83 9.63 7.33
N SER A 51 12.79 8.89 6.95
CA SER A 51 12.61 8.50 5.54
C SER A 51 11.84 9.55 4.75
N ARG A 52 12.57 10.33 3.94
CA ARG A 52 12.03 10.93 2.72
C ARG A 52 11.37 9.80 1.92
N PRO A 53 10.16 9.95 1.36
CA PRO A 53 9.62 8.95 0.45
C PRO A 53 10.56 8.93 -0.75
N GLU A 54 11.51 8.00 -0.76
CA GLU A 54 12.29 7.70 -1.94
C GLU A 54 11.31 7.10 -2.94
N ILE A 55 10.69 7.98 -3.71
CA ILE A 55 10.40 7.67 -5.11
C ILE A 55 11.77 7.61 -5.82
N ALA A 56 12.61 6.69 -5.39
CA ALA A 56 13.76 6.28 -6.16
C ALA A 56 13.19 5.39 -7.27
N HIS A 57 12.68 6.04 -8.33
CA HIS A 57 13.00 5.57 -9.67
C HIS A 57 14.52 5.73 -9.88
N GLN A 58 15.31 5.03 -9.07
CA GLN A 58 16.70 4.76 -9.36
C GLN A 58 16.71 3.35 -9.89
N THR A 59 16.88 3.28 -11.20
CA THR A 59 17.24 2.11 -12.00
C THR A 59 18.60 1.56 -11.55
N THR A 60 18.74 1.23 -10.27
CA THR A 60 19.90 0.53 -9.74
C THR A 60 19.61 -0.95 -9.87
N VAL A 61 20.00 -1.42 -11.05
CA VAL A 61 20.25 -2.83 -11.37
C VAL A 61 20.87 -3.55 -10.17
N LEU A 62 20.15 -4.56 -9.65
CA LEU A 62 20.60 -5.86 -9.10
C LEU A 62 19.83 -6.29 -7.84
N PRO A 63 18.99 -7.33 -7.98
CA PRO A 63 18.90 -8.40 -7.00
C PRO A 63 19.34 -9.72 -7.65
N ASP A 64 20.52 -10.23 -7.26
CA ASP A 64 20.85 -11.65 -7.43
C ASP A 64 20.05 -12.46 -6.40
N SER A 65 18.75 -12.58 -6.64
CA SER A 65 17.88 -13.52 -5.93
C SER A 65 17.63 -14.68 -6.87
N GLY A 66 18.59 -15.60 -6.90
CA GLY A 66 18.53 -16.85 -7.64
C GLY A 66 17.44 -17.80 -7.16
N TYR A 67 16.19 -17.52 -7.52
CA TYR A 67 15.12 -18.52 -7.61
C TYR A 67 14.83 -18.78 -9.08
N GLY A 68 15.66 -19.62 -9.71
CA GLY A 68 15.42 -20.12 -11.04
C GLY A 68 14.35 -21.22 -11.01
N SER A 69 13.14 -20.92 -11.49
CA SER A 69 12.18 -21.96 -11.86
C SER A 69 12.82 -22.83 -12.95
N GLY A 70 12.94 -24.13 -12.67
CA GLY A 70 13.63 -25.09 -13.53
C GLY A 70 13.20 -24.99 -14.99
N ARG A 71 14.18 -24.98 -15.90
CA ARG A 71 13.92 -25.05 -17.33
C ARG A 71 13.38 -26.44 -17.67
N TYR A 72 12.20 -26.49 -18.27
CA TYR A 72 11.74 -27.68 -18.98
C TYR A 72 12.74 -28.01 -20.10
N PRO A 73 13.16 -29.28 -20.28
CA PRO A 73 13.98 -29.66 -21.41
C PRO A 73 13.17 -29.50 -22.71
N PRO A 74 13.76 -28.99 -23.80
CA PRO A 74 13.12 -29.07 -25.10
C PRO A 74 13.18 -30.54 -25.55
N SER A 75 12.03 -31.20 -25.58
CA SER A 75 11.85 -32.42 -26.36
C SER A 75 12.05 -32.09 -27.83
N PHE A 76 13.22 -32.50 -28.34
CA PHE A 76 13.56 -32.94 -29.69
C PHE A 76 12.65 -32.54 -30.88
N LEU A 77 13.28 -31.83 -31.83
CA LEU A 77 13.29 -32.06 -33.29
C LEU A 77 12.01 -32.55 -33.99
N GLY A 78 11.51 -31.69 -34.88
CA GLY A 78 10.72 -32.02 -36.08
C GLY A 78 10.96 -30.96 -37.13
#